data_AF-A0AB74BWP9-F1
#
_entry.id   AF-A0AB74BWP9-F1
#
_cell.length_a   1.000
_cell.length_b   1.000
_cell.length_c   1.000
_cell.angle_alpha   90.00
_cell.angle_beta   90.00
_cell.angle_gamma   90.00
#
_symmetry.space_group_name_H-M   'P 1'
#
loop_
_entity.id
_entity.type
_entity.pdbx_description
1 polymer ?
#
loop_
_entity_poly.entity_id
_entity_poly.type
_entity_poly.pdbx_seq_one_letter_code
_entity_poly.pdbx_strand_id
1 'polypeptide(L)' 'MDPNEEVGLEERLKSALWLAIGKIVDDETIKLGVNATPQFIGALTEMVWAQIGMSTCPERIATELSSQLVHGGV' A
#
# COMPACT_ATOMS: atom_id res chain seq x y z
N MET A 1 1.22 -24.44 6.52
CA MET A 1 0.56 -23.63 5.49
C MET A 1 1.28 -23.90 4.19
N ASP A 2 0.54 -24.35 3.18
CA ASP A 2 1.09 -24.58 1.86
C ASP A 2 1.43 -23.22 1.22
N PRO A 3 2.65 -23.02 0.71
CA PRO A 3 3.07 -21.72 0.15
C PRO A 3 2.20 -21.27 -1.03
N ASN A 4 1.48 -22.19 -1.67
CA ASN A 4 0.53 -21.92 -2.74
C ASN A 4 -0.77 -21.22 -2.23
N GLU A 5 -1.17 -21.42 -0.98
CA GLU A 5 -2.32 -20.73 -0.39
C GLU A 5 -2.01 -19.26 -0.08
N GLU A 6 -0.77 -18.95 0.33
CA GLU A 6 -0.33 -17.57 0.62
C GLU A 6 -0.28 -16.74 -0.66
N VAL A 7 0.26 -17.29 -1.75
CA VAL A 7 0.26 -16.64 -3.08
C VAL A 7 -1.17 -16.40 -3.57
N GLY A 8 -2.06 -17.38 -3.39
CA GLY A 8 -3.46 -17.24 -3.76
C GLY A 8 -4.22 -16.20 -2.93
N LEU A 9 -3.87 -16.04 -1.65
CA LEU A 9 -4.42 -15.01 -0.78
C LEU A 9 -3.88 -13.62 -1.18
N GLU A 10 -2.59 -13.51 -1.48
CA GLU A 10 -1.94 -12.27 -1.90
C GLU A 10 -2.61 -11.66 -3.14
N GLU A 11 -2.78 -12.47 -4.19
CA GLU A 11 -3.39 -12.03 -5.45
C GLU A 11 -4.85 -11.60 -5.26
N ARG A 12 -5.58 -12.29 -4.38
CA ARG A 12 -6.96 -11.92 -4.02
C ARG A 12 -7.03 -10.62 -3.25
N LEU A 13 -6.09 -10.40 -2.32
CA LEU A 13 -5.99 -9.16 -1.55
C LEU A 13 -5.62 -7.98 -2.46
N LYS A 14 -4.64 -8.15 -3.35
CA LYS A 14 -4.30 -7.13 -4.36
C LYS A 14 -5.48 -6.80 -5.27
N SER A 15 -6.21 -7.81 -5.74
CA SER A 15 -7.41 -7.62 -6.57
C SER A 15 -8.51 -6.86 -5.81
N ALA A 16 -8.74 -7.19 -4.54
CA ALA A 16 -9.70 -6.48 -3.70
C ALA A 16 -9.26 -5.03 -3.44
N LEU A 17 -7.96 -4.81 -3.22
CA LEU A 17 -7.38 -3.49 -3.02
C LEU A 17 -7.54 -2.61 -4.28
N TRP A 18 -7.26 -3.15 -5.45
CA TRP A 18 -7.48 -2.47 -6.74
C TRP A 18 -8.93 -2.01 -6.88
N LEU A 19 -9.90 -2.89 -6.57
CA LEU A 19 -11.32 -2.56 -6.64
C LEU A 19 -11.71 -1.46 -5.64
N ALA A 20 -11.18 -1.52 -4.41
CA ALA A 20 -11.46 -0.52 -3.38
C ALA A 20 -10.87 0.85 -3.77
N ILE A 21 -9.62 0.88 -4.22
CA ILE A 21 -8.95 2.12 -4.68
C ILE A 21 -9.66 2.67 -5.90
N GLY A 22 -10.03 1.82 -6.87
CA GLY A 22 -10.79 2.24 -8.04
C GLY A 22 -12.07 2.98 -7.66
N LYS A 23 -12.82 2.48 -6.67
CA LYS A 23 -14.03 3.16 -6.16
C LYS A 23 -13.73 4.50 -5.48
N ILE A 24 -12.69 4.57 -4.65
CA ILE A 24 -12.29 5.81 -3.95
C ILE A 24 -11.86 6.87 -4.98
N VAL A 25 -11.07 6.46 -5.95
CA VAL A 25 -10.59 7.32 -7.03
C VAL A 25 -11.75 7.80 -7.90
N ASP A 26 -12.68 6.91 -8.27
CA ASP A 26 -13.89 7.27 -9.04
C ASP A 26 -14.70 8.37 -8.32
N ASP A 27 -14.98 8.19 -7.02
CA ASP A 27 -15.72 9.16 -6.20
C ASP A 27 -15.03 10.54 -6.14
N GLU A 28 -13.70 10.58 -5.99
CA GLU A 28 -12.94 11.83 -5.99
C GLU A 28 -12.83 12.46 -7.38
N THR A 29 -12.65 11.65 -8.43
CA THR A 29 -12.53 12.16 -9.80
C THR A 29 -13.84 12.76 -10.32
N ILE A 30 -14.99 12.22 -9.90
CA ILE A 30 -16.32 12.82 -10.12
C ILE A 30 -16.38 14.22 -9.51
N LYS A 31 -15.91 14.40 -8.26
CA LYS A 31 -15.92 15.71 -7.57
C LYS A 31 -15.00 16.72 -8.25
N LEU A 32 -13.85 16.26 -8.73
CA LEU A 32 -12.85 17.08 -9.40
C LEU A 32 -13.16 17.33 -10.88
N GLY A 33 -14.14 16.63 -11.47
CA GLY A 33 -14.48 16.74 -12.89
C GLY A 33 -13.39 16.22 -13.83
N VAL A 34 -12.55 15.30 -13.36
CA VAL A 34 -11.45 14.69 -14.13
C VAL A 34 -11.69 13.18 -14.26
N ASN A 35 -10.93 12.50 -15.11
CA ASN A 35 -10.96 11.04 -15.20
C ASN A 35 -9.63 10.47 -14.71
N ALA A 36 -9.69 9.44 -13.86
CA ALA A 36 -8.50 8.69 -13.48
C ALA A 36 -8.15 7.64 -14.54
N THR A 37 -6.85 7.46 -14.77
CA THR A 37 -6.36 6.41 -15.66
C THR A 37 -6.21 5.09 -14.91
N PRO A 38 -6.34 3.94 -15.59
CA PRO A 38 -6.04 2.64 -14.99
C PRO A 38 -4.60 2.56 -14.45
N GLN A 39 -3.66 3.26 -15.08
CA GLN A 39 -2.27 3.37 -14.63
C GLN A 39 -2.15 4.09 -13.29
N PHE A 40 -2.93 5.15 -13.08
CA PHE A 40 -2.97 5.87 -11.81
C PHE A 40 -3.53 4.99 -10.68
N ILE A 41 -4.63 4.27 -10.94
CA ILE A 41 -5.23 3.32 -9.99
C ILE A 41 -4.23 2.20 -9.64
N GLY A 42 -3.49 1.69 -10.64
CA GLY A 42 -2.46 0.68 -10.42
C GLY A 42 -1.26 1.18 -9.61
N ALA A 43 -0.78 2.39 -9.89
CA ALA A 43 0.28 3.01 -9.11
C ALA A 43 -0.11 3.20 -7.64
N LEU A 44 -1.36 3.62 -7.37
CA LEU A 44 -1.89 3.73 -6.01
C LEU A 44 -2.04 2.36 -5.33
N THR A 45 -2.49 1.35 -6.08
CA THR A 45 -2.60 -0.02 -5.56
C THR A 45 -1.24 -0.55 -5.10
N GLU A 46 -0.20 -0.40 -5.91
CA GLU A 46 1.15 -0.81 -5.55
C GLU A 46 1.73 0.02 -4.39
N MET A 47 1.43 1.32 -4.34
CA MET A 47 1.85 2.18 -3.22
C MET A 47 1.22 1.76 -1.89
N VAL A 48 -0.09 1.48 -1.87
CA VAL A 48 -0.78 1.03 -0.66
C VAL A 48 -0.37 -0.39 -0.30
N TRP A 49 -0.20 -1.27 -1.29
CA TRP A 49 0.32 -2.62 -1.10
C TRP A 49 1.68 -2.60 -0.41
N ALA A 50 2.61 -1.76 -0.90
CA ALA A 50 3.92 -1.57 -0.28
C ALA A 50 3.79 -1.01 1.15
N GLN A 51 2.88 -0.08 1.42
CA GLN A 51 2.64 0.44 2.77
C GLN A 51 2.11 -0.63 3.73
N ILE A 52 1.22 -1.52 3.27
CA ILE A 52 0.71 -2.63 4.07
C ILE A 52 1.86 -3.60 4.39
N GLY A 53 2.65 -3.98 3.38
CA GLY A 53 3.85 -4.81 3.56
C GLY A 53 4.92 -4.17 4.46
N MET A 54 5.06 -2.85 4.39
CA MET A 54 5.99 -2.07 5.21
C MET A 54 5.52 -1.97 6.67
N SER A 55 4.21 -1.84 6.89
CA SER A 55 3.61 -1.78 8.22
C SER A 55 3.63 -3.14 8.93
N THR A 56 3.65 -4.23 8.17
CA THR A 56 3.80 -5.60 8.71
C THR A 56 5.26 -5.98 9.00
N CYS A 57 6.25 -5.15 8.65
CA CYS A 57 7.66 -5.35 8.95
C CYS A 57 8.10 -4.55 10.19
N PRO A 58 8.05 -5.12 11.41
CA PRO A 58 8.43 -4.41 12.64
C PRO A 58 9.90 -3.98 12.69
N GLU A 59 10.78 -4.61 11.91
CA GLU A 59 12.23 -4.35 11.94
C GLU A 59 12.61 -2.96 11.41
N ARG A 60 11.79 -2.37 10.53
CA ARG A 60 12.06 -1.05 9.96
C ARG A 60 11.64 0.12 10.84
N ILE A 61 10.57 -0.02 11.63
CA ILE A 61 10.21 0.99 12.65
C ILE A 61 11.30 1.03 13.73
N ALA A 62 11.81 -0.13 14.16
CA ALA A 62 12.90 -0.19 15.12
C ALA A 62 14.21 0.43 14.58
N THR A 63 14.49 0.26 13.28
CA THR A 63 15.68 0.86 12.63
C THR A 63 15.57 2.38 12.53
N GLU A 64 14.40 2.92 12.15
CA GLU A 64 14.16 4.36 12.09
C GLU A 64 14.23 5.01 13.48
N LEU A 65 13.60 4.38 14.49
CA LEU A 65 13.69 4.84 15.88
C LEU A 65 15.12 4.78 16.43
N SER A 66 15.88 3.73 16.08
CA SER A 66 17.29 3.62 16.47
C SER A 66 18.13 4.73 15.80
N SER A 67 17.92 5.00 14.51
CA SER A 67 18.59 6.07 13.75
C SER A 67 18.33 7.46 14.35
N GLN A 68 17.08 7.73 14.75
CA GLN A 68 16.71 9.00 15.40
C GLN A 68 17.36 9.17 16.78
N LEU A 69 17.56 8.08 17.52
CA LEU A 69 18.23 8.12 18.82
C LEU A 69 19.74 8.38 18.71
N VAL A 70 20.40 7.91 17.63
CA VAL A 70 21.86 8.14 17.43
C VAL A 70 22.16 9.59 17.00
N HIS A 71 21.21 10.27 16.35
CA HIS A 71 21.38 11.65 15.89
C HIS A 71 20.79 12.73 16.82
N GLY A 72 19.99 12.37 17.84
CA GLY A 72 19.40 13.29 18.81
C GLY A 72 20.29 13.67 20.00
N GLY A 73 21.54 13.21 20.04
CA GLY A 73 22.52 13.52 21.09
C GLY A 73 23.55 14.54 20.65
N VAL A 74 23.17 15.82 20.53
CA VAL A 74 24.06 17.00 20.59
C VAL A 74 23.43 18.08 21.45
#